data_AF-A0A1G8FF68-F1
#
_entry.id   AF-A0A1G8FF68-F1
#
_cell.length_a   1.000
_cell.length_b   1.000
_cell.length_c   1.000
_cell.angle_alpha   90.00
_cell.angle_beta   90.00
_cell.angle_gamma   90.00
#
_symmetry.space_group_name_H-M   'P 1'
#
loop_
_entity.id
_entity.type
_entity.pdbx_description
1 polymer ?
#
loop_
_entity_poly.entity_id
_entity_poly.type
_entity_poly.pdbx_seq_one_letter_code
_entity_poly.pdbx_strand_id
1 'polypeptide(L)'
;MFVFEDSKCCGSFIASIPTIWEPKPYLTVYFGKTQFDDPEYVAKEFAKLFLQKYYGQVRGAMVLNVRKFIERLQPGCGVTVSVRNVRSKPTIVSTWSELVVNDSDDYKAVRRKKQTSFNPDDKLEKLHSASIDAAFIRASTTFSLLDESVRHLEFDLDVIR
;
A
#
# COMPACT_ATOMS: atom_id res chain seq x y z
N MET A 1 4.43 -5.20 15.75
CA MET A 1 5.08 -6.52 15.65
C MET A 1 4.11 -7.49 14.97
N PHE A 2 4.54 -8.19 13.93
CA PHE A 2 3.78 -9.22 13.20
C PHE A 2 4.15 -10.65 13.62
N VAL A 3 5.08 -10.76 14.55
CA VAL A 3 5.58 -12.02 15.11
C VAL A 3 5.12 -12.08 16.56
N PHE A 4 4.61 -13.23 16.97
CA PHE A 4 4.04 -13.46 18.28
C PHE A 4 4.55 -14.79 18.80
N GLU A 5 4.80 -14.92 20.11
CA GLU A 5 5.05 -16.23 20.70
C GLU A 5 3.77 -17.07 20.65
N ASP A 6 3.90 -18.36 20.34
CA ASP A 6 2.78 -19.29 20.37
C ASP A 6 2.37 -19.57 21.82
N SER A 7 1.13 -19.21 22.15
CA SER A 7 0.57 -19.39 23.49
C SER A 7 0.45 -20.86 23.92
N LYS A 8 0.51 -21.81 22.97
CA LYS A 8 0.42 -23.24 23.26
C LYS A 8 1.77 -23.93 23.37
N CYS A 9 2.81 -23.36 22.76
CA CYS A 9 4.12 -23.99 22.60
C CYS A 9 5.24 -23.01 22.95
N CYS A 10 5.60 -22.94 24.23
CA CYS A 10 6.65 -22.04 24.71
C CYS A 10 7.97 -22.22 23.93
N GLY A 11 8.53 -21.08 23.50
CA GLY A 11 9.72 -21.00 22.65
C GLY A 11 9.45 -21.16 21.15
N SER A 12 8.19 -21.21 20.71
CA SER A 12 7.83 -21.22 19.29
C SER A 12 7.12 -19.92 18.92
N PHE A 13 7.22 -19.50 17.66
CA PHE A 13 6.74 -18.20 17.20
C PHE A 13 5.85 -18.34 15.97
N ILE A 14 4.92 -17.40 15.82
CA ILE A 14 4.00 -17.31 14.70
C ILE A 14 4.18 -15.94 14.05
N ALA A 15 4.52 -15.93 12.77
CA ALA A 15 4.41 -14.74 11.94
C ALA A 15 2.99 -14.67 11.36
N SER A 16 2.24 -13.62 11.69
CA SER A 16 0.92 -13.33 11.10
C SER A 16 0.96 -11.97 10.42
N ILE A 17 0.97 -12.00 9.09
CA ILE A 17 1.21 -10.84 8.23
C ILE A 17 -0.05 -10.58 7.41
N PRO A 18 -0.60 -9.35 7.40
CA PRO A 18 -1.76 -9.07 6.59
C PRO A 18 -1.40 -9.13 5.10
N THR A 19 -2.28 -9.71 4.30
CA THR A 19 -2.16 -9.86 2.85
C THR A 19 -3.41 -9.30 2.19
N ILE A 20 -3.46 -7.97 2.10
CA ILE A 20 -4.67 -7.22 1.70
C ILE A 20 -5.10 -7.42 0.23
N TRP A 21 -4.25 -8.05 -0.59
CA TRP A 21 -4.54 -8.35 -2.00
C TRP A 21 -4.75 -9.85 -2.25
N GLU A 22 -4.69 -10.69 -1.21
CA GLU A 22 -4.96 -12.11 -1.32
C GLU A 22 -6.38 -12.44 -0.84
N PRO A 23 -6.99 -13.54 -1.32
CA PRO A 23 -8.26 -14.04 -0.78
C PRO A 23 -8.18 -14.36 0.72
N LYS A 24 -6.99 -14.76 1.20
CA LYS A 24 -6.71 -14.93 2.62
C LYS A 24 -6.23 -13.59 3.19
N PRO A 25 -6.89 -13.00 4.19
CA PRO A 25 -6.54 -11.69 4.71
C PRO A 25 -5.22 -11.66 5.50
N TYR A 26 -4.74 -12.83 5.93
CA TYR A 26 -3.48 -12.98 6.63
C TYR A 26 -2.73 -14.21 6.10
N LEU A 27 -1.42 -14.05 5.92
CA LEU A 27 -0.48 -15.15 5.86
C LEU A 27 0.02 -15.45 7.26
N THR A 28 -0.20 -16.69 7.71
CA THR A 28 0.27 -17.16 9.01
C THR A 28 1.27 -18.30 8.82
N VAL A 29 2.45 -18.17 9.41
CA VAL A 29 3.53 -19.16 9.33
C VAL A 29 4.07 -19.44 10.73
N TYR A 30 4.29 -20.72 11.03
CA TYR A 30 4.77 -21.21 12.32
C TYR A 30 6.27 -21.52 12.28
N PHE A 31 6.97 -21.13 13.35
CA PHE A 31 8.40 -21.32 13.55
C PHE A 31 8.62 -22.03 14.87
N GLY A 32 8.83 -23.35 14.81
CA GLY A 32 8.98 -24.20 15.98
C GLY A 32 10.42 -24.32 16.47
N LYS A 33 10.61 -24.40 17.78
CA LYS A 33 11.91 -24.65 18.42
C LYS A 33 12.59 -25.97 18.04
N THR A 34 11.83 -26.93 17.52
CA THR A 34 12.39 -28.21 17.04
C THR A 34 12.95 -28.11 15.64
N GLN A 35 12.64 -27.03 14.91
CA GLN A 35 13.03 -26.80 13.51
C GLN A 35 14.08 -25.71 13.37
N PHE A 36 14.17 -24.79 14.33
CA PHE A 36 15.05 -23.63 14.29
C PHE A 36 15.73 -23.44 15.65
N ASP A 37 17.03 -23.13 15.62
CA ASP A 37 17.81 -22.83 16.83
C ASP A 37 17.36 -21.52 17.50
N ASP A 38 16.95 -20.54 16.69
CA ASP A 38 16.34 -19.27 17.13
C ASP A 38 15.05 -19.00 16.34
N PRO A 39 13.91 -19.56 16.77
CA PRO A 39 12.64 -19.40 16.05
C PRO A 39 12.13 -17.96 16.04
N GLU A 40 12.49 -17.14 17.04
CA GLU A 40 12.08 -15.72 17.09
C GLU A 40 12.76 -14.92 15.99
N TYR A 41 14.09 -15.05 15.89
CA TYR A 41 14.88 -14.37 14.88
C TYR A 41 14.43 -14.77 13.47
N VAL A 42 14.27 -16.07 13.23
CA VAL A 42 13.84 -16.58 11.92
C VAL A 42 12.45 -16.07 11.56
N ALA A 43 11.50 -16.04 12.51
CA ALA A 43 10.18 -15.49 12.28
C ALA A 43 10.21 -13.98 11.94
N LYS A 44 11.07 -13.21 12.61
CA LYS A 44 11.26 -11.77 12.33
C LYS A 44 11.85 -11.51 10.96
N GLU A 45 12.91 -12.23 10.58
CA GLU A 45 13.51 -12.10 9.24
C GLU A 45 12.54 -12.57 8.15
N PHE A 46 11.80 -13.66 8.37
CA PHE A 46 10.73 -14.08 7.46
C PHE A 46 9.70 -12.96 7.26
N ALA A 47 9.21 -12.36 8.35
CA ALA A 47 8.21 -11.31 8.25
C ALA A 47 8.72 -10.08 7.48
N LYS A 48 9.96 -9.66 7.76
CA LYS A 48 10.63 -8.57 7.05
C LYS A 48 10.77 -8.86 5.56
N LEU A 49 11.34 -10.00 5.19
CA LEU A 49 11.56 -10.40 3.79
C LEU A 49 10.23 -10.57 3.06
N PHE A 50 9.24 -11.20 3.69
CA PHE A 50 7.91 -11.37 3.09
C PHE A 50 7.24 -10.02 2.85
N LEU A 51 7.24 -9.12 3.84
CA LEU A 51 6.68 -7.78 3.68
C LEU A 51 7.36 -7.00 2.56
N GLN A 52 8.70 -7.03 2.49
CA GLN A 52 9.46 -6.37 1.42
C GLN A 52 9.21 -6.99 0.05
N LYS A 53 9.00 -8.30 -0.01
CA LYS A 53 8.68 -9.01 -1.26
C LYS A 53 7.24 -8.73 -1.72
N TYR A 54 6.30 -8.77 -0.79
CA TYR A 54 4.86 -8.65 -1.07
C TYR A 54 4.43 -7.20 -1.30
N TYR A 55 4.86 -6.27 -0.45
CA TYR A 55 4.52 -4.84 -0.54
C TYR A 55 5.56 -3.98 -1.26
N GLY A 56 6.76 -4.51 -1.50
CA GLY A 56 7.91 -3.76 -2.01
C GLY A 56 8.92 -3.40 -0.95
N GLN A 57 10.17 -3.18 -1.33
CA GLN A 57 11.27 -2.93 -0.40
C GLN A 57 10.97 -1.78 0.57
N VAL A 58 10.57 -0.62 0.03
CA VAL A 58 10.29 0.59 0.82
C VAL A 58 9.04 0.40 1.69
N ARG A 59 7.93 -0.04 1.09
CA ARG A 59 6.64 -0.14 1.77
C ARG A 59 6.61 -1.29 2.79
N GLY A 60 7.26 -2.41 2.49
CA GLY A 60 7.41 -3.55 3.40
C GLY A 60 8.18 -3.18 4.66
N ALA A 61 9.28 -2.42 4.52
CA ALA A 61 10.01 -1.87 5.66
C ALA A 61 9.14 -0.92 6.51
N MET A 62 8.28 -0.12 5.88
CA MET A 62 7.35 0.77 6.60
C MET A 62 6.26 0.02 7.33
N VAL A 63 5.65 -1.00 6.70
CA VAL A 63 4.65 -1.85 7.35
C VAL A 63 5.25 -2.48 8.60
N LEU A 64 6.50 -2.94 8.51
CA LEU A 64 7.26 -3.51 9.64
C LEU A 64 7.36 -2.53 10.82
N ASN A 65 7.68 -1.25 10.54
CA ASN A 65 7.88 -0.22 11.56
C ASN A 65 6.56 0.42 12.05
N VAL A 66 5.57 0.57 11.18
CA VAL A 66 4.30 1.27 11.44
C VAL A 66 3.15 0.35 11.09
N ARG A 67 2.80 -0.56 12.00
CA ARG A 67 1.71 -1.54 11.78
C ARG A 67 0.41 -0.88 11.34
N LYS A 68 0.01 0.25 11.93
CA LYS A 68 -1.22 0.99 11.57
C LYS A 68 -1.26 1.46 10.11
N PHE A 69 -0.12 1.47 9.42
CA PHE A 69 -0.06 1.79 8.00
C PHE A 69 -0.84 0.76 7.17
N ILE A 70 -0.72 -0.53 7.48
CA ILE A 70 -1.39 -1.61 6.72
C ILE A 70 -2.91 -1.57 6.87
N GLU A 71 -3.41 -1.17 8.03
CA GLU A 71 -4.85 -1.02 8.31
C GLU A 71 -5.49 0.12 7.50
N ARG A 72 -4.67 1.06 7.01
CA ARG A 72 -5.09 2.16 6.14
C ARG A 72 -4.84 1.87 4.67
N LEU A 73 -4.20 0.76 4.33
CA LEU A 73 -4.01 0.36 2.95
C LEU A 73 -5.32 -0.22 2.42
N GLN A 74 -5.87 0.43 1.39
CA GLN A 74 -7.00 -0.09 0.64
C GLN A 74 -6.51 -0.76 -0.65
N PRO A 75 -7.23 -1.77 -1.17
CA PRO A 75 -7.03 -2.27 -2.53
C PRO A 75 -7.03 -1.09 -3.53
N GLY A 76 -6.10 -1.09 -4.49
CA GLY A 76 -6.02 -0.02 -5.51
C GLY A 76 -5.27 1.26 -5.10
N CYS A 77 -4.50 1.23 -4.00
CA CYS A 77 -3.52 2.26 -3.63
C CYS A 77 -4.00 3.71 -3.69
N GLY A 78 -4.75 4.14 -2.66
CA GLY A 78 -4.71 5.47 -2.01
C GLY A 78 -4.88 6.77 -2.84
N VAL A 79 -4.90 6.70 -4.17
CA VAL A 79 -5.06 7.81 -5.10
C VAL A 79 -6.53 7.88 -5.48
N THR A 80 -7.20 8.91 -4.97
CA THR A 80 -8.59 9.20 -5.27
C THR A 80 -8.65 10.34 -6.27
N VAL A 81 -9.27 10.12 -7.42
CA VAL A 81 -9.62 11.16 -8.39
C VAL A 81 -11.10 11.50 -8.19
N SER A 82 -11.44 12.77 -8.06
CA SER A 82 -12.83 13.21 -7.90
C SER A 82 -13.09 14.51 -8.64
N VAL A 83 -14.28 14.67 -9.20
CA VAL A 83 -14.73 15.94 -9.79
C VAL A 83 -15.45 16.75 -8.71
N ARG A 84 -15.06 18.02 -8.55
CA ARG A 84 -15.65 18.93 -7.56
C ARG A 84 -15.88 20.31 -8.16
N ASN A 85 -16.96 20.97 -7.74
CA ASN A 85 -17.17 22.38 -8.01
C ASN A 85 -16.53 23.20 -6.89
N VAL A 86 -15.37 23.80 -7.17
CA VAL A 86 -14.66 24.66 -6.21
C VAL A 86 -14.84 26.10 -6.67
N ARG A 87 -15.50 26.93 -5.86
CA ARG A 87 -15.67 28.38 -6.10
C ARG A 87 -16.01 28.67 -7.57
N SER A 88 -17.14 28.09 -8.02
CA SER A 88 -17.74 28.22 -9.36
C SER A 88 -16.96 27.68 -10.57
N LYS A 89 -15.84 26.97 -10.40
CA LYS A 89 -15.19 26.23 -11.51
C LYS A 89 -15.15 24.73 -11.25
N PRO A 90 -15.60 23.91 -12.22
CA PRO A 90 -15.49 22.47 -12.10
C PRO A 90 -14.00 22.07 -12.18
N THR A 91 -13.59 21.21 -11.26
CA THR A 91 -12.18 20.91 -11.00
C THR A 91 -12.03 19.42 -10.72
N ILE A 92 -11.08 18.78 -11.37
CA ILE A 92 -10.64 17.42 -11.03
C ILE A 92 -9.61 17.51 -9.91
N VAL A 93 -9.80 16.71 -8.88
CA VAL A 93 -8.97 16.68 -7.68
C VAL A 93 -8.47 15.26 -7.47
N SER A 94 -7.16 15.08 -7.65
CA SER A 94 -6.44 13.86 -7.32
C SER A 94 -5.83 14.01 -5.94
N THR A 95 -6.07 13.08 -5.02
CA THR A 95 -5.48 13.09 -3.68
C THR A 95 -4.86 11.75 -3.38
N TRP A 96 -3.66 11.76 -2.79
CA TRP A 96 -2.92 10.55 -2.44
C TRP A 96 -2.09 10.80 -1.20
N SER A 97 -1.49 9.75 -0.65
CA SER A 97 -0.59 9.87 0.49
C SER A 97 0.82 9.54 0.03
N GLU A 98 1.75 10.47 0.19
CA GLU A 98 3.18 10.26 -0.02
C GLU A 98 3.89 10.06 1.31
N LEU A 99 5.08 9.48 1.22
CA LEU A 99 5.98 9.36 2.35
C LEU A 99 7.12 10.33 2.14
N VAL A 100 7.33 11.17 3.14
CA VAL A 100 8.42 12.12 3.17
C VAL A 100 9.32 11.72 4.33
N VAL A 101 10.62 11.61 4.05
CA VAL A 101 11.64 11.38 5.07
C VAL A 101 11.97 12.73 5.68
N ASN A 102 11.97 12.82 7.00
CA ASN A 102 12.42 14.03 7.69
C ASN A 102 13.96 14.00 7.85
N ASP A 103 14.53 15.09 8.38
CA ASP A 103 16.00 15.18 8.58
C ASP A 103 16.55 14.18 9.61
N SER A 104 15.68 13.41 10.28
CA SER A 104 16.03 12.36 11.25
C SER A 104 15.84 10.94 10.70
N ASP A 105 15.68 10.79 9.38
CA ASP A 105 15.38 9.52 8.69
C ASP A 105 14.08 8.83 9.13
N ASP A 106 13.21 9.56 9.84
CA ASP A 106 11.87 9.08 10.18
C ASP A 106 10.91 9.30 9.01
N TYR A 107 10.19 8.24 8.67
CA TYR A 107 9.18 8.28 7.64
C TYR A 107 7.87 8.88 8.16
N LYS A 108 7.37 9.92 7.49
CA LYS A 108 6.06 10.51 7.76
C LYS A 108 5.13 10.41 6.56
N ALA A 109 3.91 9.96 6.81
CA ALA A 109 2.84 10.01 5.82
C ALA A 109 2.31 11.45 5.68
N VAL A 110 2.34 11.97 4.45
CA VAL A 110 1.84 13.30 4.10
C VAL A 110 0.76 13.16 3.02
N ARG A 111 -0.40 13.79 3.24
CA ARG A 111 -1.45 13.83 2.21
C ARG A 111 -1.05 14.84 1.13
N ARG A 112 -1.03 14.38 -0.11
CA ARG A 112 -0.83 15.19 -1.31
C ARG A 112 -2.13 15.37 -2.09
N LYS A 113 -2.13 16.42 -2.89
CA LYS A 113 -3.28 16.85 -3.68
C LYS A 113 -2.81 17.54 -4.95
N LYS A 114 -3.38 17.17 -6.08
CA LYS A 114 -3.26 17.84 -7.37
C LYS A 114 -4.65 18.27 -7.82
N GLN A 115 -4.76 19.47 -8.35
CA GLN A 115 -6.03 20.02 -8.84
C GLN A 115 -5.86 20.56 -10.25
N THR A 116 -6.82 20.23 -11.10
CA THR A 116 -6.86 20.71 -12.48
C THR A 116 -8.27 21.18 -12.78
N SER A 117 -8.43 22.47 -13.05
CA SER A 117 -9.71 23.02 -13.52
C SER A 117 -9.95 22.61 -14.97
N PHE A 118 -11.22 22.49 -15.35
CA PHE A 118 -11.63 22.14 -16.71
C PHE A 118 -12.85 22.96 -17.14
N ASN A 119 -13.08 23.01 -18.45
CA ASN A 119 -14.29 23.48 -19.10
C ASN A 119 -15.08 22.27 -19.63
N PRO A 120 -16.38 22.42 -19.98
CA PRO A 120 -17.17 21.31 -20.50
C PRO A 120 -16.52 20.61 -21.71
N ASP A 121 -15.85 21.37 -22.58
CA ASP A 121 -15.28 20.88 -23.84
C ASP A 121 -14.00 20.05 -23.65
N ASP A 122 -13.20 20.31 -22.61
CA ASP A 122 -11.95 19.58 -22.33
C ASP A 122 -12.07 18.61 -21.13
N LYS A 123 -13.26 18.49 -20.53
CA LYS A 123 -13.53 17.66 -19.35
C LYS A 123 -12.99 16.23 -19.51
N LEU A 124 -13.27 15.60 -20.65
CA LEU A 124 -12.91 14.19 -20.87
C LEU A 124 -11.40 14.01 -20.94
N GLU A 125 -10.69 14.89 -21.65
CA GLU A 125 -9.24 14.88 -21.78
C GLU A 125 -8.57 15.09 -20.41
N LYS A 126 -9.03 16.09 -19.66
CA LYS A 126 -8.50 16.38 -18.31
C LYS A 126 -8.75 15.22 -17.35
N LEU A 127 -9.90 14.56 -17.45
CA LEU A 127 -10.21 13.39 -16.63
C LEU A 127 -9.30 12.22 -17.00
N HIS A 128 -9.10 11.96 -18.29
CA HIS A 128 -8.20 10.91 -18.77
C HIS A 128 -6.76 11.14 -18.30
N SER A 129 -6.24 12.37 -18.43
CA SER A 129 -4.91 12.73 -17.91
C SER A 129 -4.80 12.54 -16.39
N ALA A 130 -5.81 12.94 -15.62
CA ALA A 130 -5.82 12.72 -14.17
C ALA A 130 -5.86 11.24 -13.78
N SER A 131 -6.54 10.40 -14.57
CA SER A 131 -6.56 8.94 -14.40
C SER A 131 -5.20 8.31 -14.72
N ILE A 132 -4.53 8.73 -15.79
CA ILE A 132 -3.16 8.28 -16.11
C ILE A 132 -2.20 8.67 -14.99
N ASP A 133 -2.23 9.93 -14.54
CA ASP A 133 -1.41 10.40 -13.42
C ASP A 133 -1.67 9.57 -12.16
N ALA A 134 -2.93 9.26 -11.86
CA ALA A 134 -3.28 8.43 -10.73
C ALA A 134 -2.74 7.01 -10.86
N ALA A 135 -2.81 6.41 -12.05
CA ALA A 135 -2.24 5.10 -12.33
C ALA A 135 -0.71 5.11 -12.17
N PHE A 136 -0.03 6.16 -12.64
CA PHE A 136 1.42 6.31 -12.47
C PHE A 136 1.80 6.48 -11.00
N ILE A 137 1.07 7.30 -10.23
CA ILE A 137 1.28 7.46 -8.79
C ILE A 137 1.04 6.13 -8.06
N ARG A 138 0.00 5.38 -8.46
CA ARG A 138 -0.24 4.03 -7.93
C ARG A 138 0.97 3.14 -8.23
N ALA A 139 1.35 2.97 -9.49
CA ALA A 139 2.47 2.11 -9.87
C ALA A 139 3.78 2.48 -9.14
N SER A 140 4.17 3.75 -9.18
CA SER A 140 5.41 4.24 -8.54
C SER A 140 5.45 4.05 -7.02
N THR A 141 4.30 4.09 -6.35
CA THR A 141 4.24 3.94 -4.88
C THR A 141 4.08 2.48 -4.43
N THR A 142 3.79 1.53 -5.32
CA THR A 142 3.24 0.20 -4.99
C THR A 142 4.17 -0.98 -5.25
N PHE A 143 5.38 -0.77 -5.76
CA PHE A 143 6.36 -1.79 -6.19
C PHE A 143 6.20 -3.17 -5.52
N SER A 144 5.29 -4.01 -6.01
CA SER A 144 4.96 -5.34 -5.48
C SER A 144 5.28 -6.35 -6.59
N LEU A 145 5.57 -7.61 -6.30
CA LEU A 145 5.66 -8.63 -7.36
C LEU A 145 4.33 -8.82 -8.13
N LEU A 146 3.21 -8.34 -7.58
CA LEU A 146 1.92 -8.24 -8.29
C LEU A 146 1.89 -7.09 -9.32
N ASP A 147 2.91 -6.23 -9.38
CA ASP A 147 2.97 -5.01 -10.21
C ASP A 147 3.09 -5.31 -11.72
N GLU A 148 3.62 -6.46 -12.14
CA GLU A 148 3.52 -6.87 -13.55
C GLU A 148 2.06 -7.20 -13.94
N SER A 149 1.34 -7.94 -13.11
CA SER A 149 -0.09 -8.23 -13.37
C SER A 149 -1.00 -7.00 -13.22
N VAL A 150 -0.65 -6.04 -12.35
CA VAL A 150 -1.43 -4.80 -12.16
C VAL A 150 -1.14 -3.77 -13.24
N ARG A 151 0.05 -3.75 -13.85
CA ARG A 151 0.30 -3.01 -15.09
C ARG A 151 -0.52 -3.54 -16.27
N HIS A 152 -0.94 -4.81 -16.21
CA HIS A 152 -1.83 -5.44 -17.19
C HIS A 152 -3.31 -5.44 -16.78
N LEU A 153 -3.66 -4.98 -15.58
CA LEU A 153 -5.03 -4.67 -15.21
C LEU A 153 -5.43 -3.39 -15.93
N GLU A 154 -5.96 -3.60 -17.14
CA GLU A 154 -6.79 -2.64 -17.86
C GLU A 154 -7.71 -1.90 -16.88
N PHE A 155 -7.54 -0.58 -16.85
CA PHE A 155 -8.56 0.41 -16.55
C PHE A 155 -9.80 -0.08 -15.77
N ASP A 156 -9.69 -0.22 -14.44
CA ASP A 156 -10.87 -0.11 -13.58
C ASP A 156 -11.31 1.37 -13.57
N LEU A 157 -11.99 1.76 -14.64
CA LEU A 157 -12.84 2.96 -14.76
C LEU A 157 -14.18 2.77 -14.02
N ASP A 158 -14.30 1.74 -13.17
CA ASP A 158 -15.52 1.38 -12.46
C ASP A 158 -15.78 2.23 -11.19
N VAL A 159 -15.55 3.54 -11.27
CA VAL A 159 -16.26 4.51 -10.41
C VAL A 159 -16.46 5.82 -11.18
N ILE A 160 -17.17 5.76 -12.30
CA ILE A 160 -17.93 6.91 -12.79
C ILE A 160 -19.38 6.69 -12.35
N ARG A 161 -19.71 7.18 -11.15
CA ARG A 161 -21.08 7.53 -10.76
C ARG A 161 -21.11 8.98 -10.34
#